data_AF-A0AA44SKR0-F1
#
_entry.id   AF-A0AA44SKR0-F1
#
_cell.length_a   1.000
_cell.length_b   1.000
_cell.length_c   1.000
_cell.angle_alpha   90.00
_cell.angle_beta   90.00
_cell.angle_gamma   90.00
#
_symmetry.space_group_name_H-M   'P 1'
#
loop_
_entity.id
_entity.type
_entity.pdbx_description
1 polymer ?
#
loop_
_entity_poly.entity_id
_entity_poly.type
_entity_poly.pdbx_seq_one_letter_code
_entity_poly.pdbx_strand_id
1 'polypeptide(L)'
;MGLDLFFFERAKNAPDESQYDRVGYFRKVNPLLKWIDKHVGLVRNQVLLEVTKAHLQALLSDLQSLTPDNCGAVYPTIDGFFYGYTDYGEHYWKDVRAVTHWVKETLETFDFERDRLMFYAWW
;
A
#
# COMPACT_ATOMS: atom_id res chain seq x y z
N MET A 1 0.20 -18.01 9.10
CA MET A 1 -0.19 -16.59 9.04
C MET A 1 0.84 -15.87 8.17
N GLY A 2 0.50 -14.75 7.55
CA GLY A 2 1.42 -14.03 6.66
C GLY A 2 0.95 -12.59 6.48
N LEU A 3 1.72 -11.78 5.75
CA LEU A 3 1.40 -10.37 5.54
C LEU A 3 0.15 -10.13 4.69
N ASP A 4 -0.85 -9.49 5.28
CA ASP A 4 -2.06 -9.01 4.62
C ASP A 4 -2.11 -7.48 4.73
N LEU A 5 -2.29 -6.81 3.59
CA LEU A 5 -2.35 -5.35 3.48
C LEU A 5 -3.75 -4.96 3.01
N PHE A 6 -4.37 -4.04 3.72
CA PHE A 6 -5.73 -3.58 3.46
C PHE A 6 -5.75 -2.07 3.31
N PHE A 7 -6.64 -1.61 2.43
CA PHE A 7 -7.01 -0.21 2.33
C PHE A 7 -8.51 -0.11 2.50
N PHE A 8 -8.93 0.83 3.34
CA PHE A 8 -10.32 1.08 3.68
C PHE A 8 -10.70 2.52 3.40
N GLU A 9 -11.93 2.72 2.96
CA GLU A 9 -12.59 4.02 2.95
C GLU A 9 -13.19 4.30 4.32
N ARG A 10 -13.03 5.54 4.79
CA ARG A 10 -13.73 6.06 5.96
C ARG A 10 -14.16 7.49 5.72
N ALA A 11 -15.45 7.78 5.79
CA ALA A 11 -15.94 9.14 5.68
C ALA A 11 -15.38 10.05 6.77
N LYS A 12 -14.95 11.27 6.41
CA LYS A 12 -14.26 12.19 7.34
C LYS A 12 -15.09 12.58 8.56
N ASN A 13 -16.42 12.60 8.40
CA ASN A 13 -17.37 13.00 9.43
C ASN A 13 -18.06 11.80 10.10
N ALA A 14 -17.60 10.57 9.84
CA ALA A 14 -18.22 9.38 10.41
C ALA A 14 -17.80 9.18 11.88
N PRO A 15 -18.73 8.71 12.74
CA PRO A 15 -18.41 8.26 14.10
C PRO A 15 -17.30 7.21 14.09
N ASP A 16 -16.52 7.10 15.16
CA ASP A 16 -15.37 6.18 15.23
C ASP A 16 -15.76 4.69 15.09
N GLU A 17 -17.02 4.36 15.39
CA GLU A 17 -17.59 3.02 15.26
C GLU A 17 -18.11 2.69 13.84
N SER A 18 -17.98 3.63 12.89
CA SER A 18 -18.46 3.42 11.52
C SER A 18 -17.76 2.27 10.83
N GLN A 19 -18.49 1.52 9.99
CA GLN A 19 -17.90 0.47 9.17
C GLN A 19 -16.85 1.03 8.21
N TYR A 20 -15.84 0.21 7.95
CA TYR A 20 -14.78 0.45 7.00
C TYR A 20 -15.09 -0.32 5.72
N ASP A 21 -15.26 0.39 4.61
CA ASP A 21 -15.45 -0.25 3.31
C ASP A 21 -14.08 -0.57 2.71
N ARG A 22 -13.83 -1.85 2.40
CA ARG A 22 -12.53 -2.26 1.85
C ARG A 22 -12.43 -1.86 0.38
N VAL A 23 -11.49 -0.97 0.08
CA VAL A 23 -11.21 -0.45 -1.26
C VAL A 23 -9.92 -1.01 -1.88
N GLY A 24 -9.09 -1.69 -1.09
CA GLY A 24 -7.88 -2.34 -1.60
C GLY A 24 -7.41 -3.51 -0.73
N TYR A 25 -6.79 -4.50 -1.36
CA TYR A 25 -6.21 -5.65 -0.66
C TYR A 25 -5.02 -6.23 -1.42
N PHE A 26 -3.91 -6.47 -0.70
CA PHE A 26 -2.70 -7.08 -1.23
C PHE A 26 -2.16 -8.14 -0.26
N ARG A 27 -1.83 -9.31 -0.82
CA ARG A 27 -1.29 -10.44 -0.07
C ARG A 27 0.21 -10.51 -0.28
N LYS A 28 1.01 -10.45 0.80
CA LYS A 28 2.48 -10.61 0.78
C LYS A 28 3.25 -9.64 -0.11
N VAL A 29 2.68 -8.47 -0.40
CA VAL A 29 3.38 -7.41 -1.14
C VAL A 29 4.24 -6.60 -0.17
N ASN A 30 5.31 -7.21 0.34
CA ASN A 30 6.19 -6.56 1.33
C ASN A 30 6.86 -5.26 0.87
N PRO A 31 7.13 -5.01 -0.44
CA PRO A 31 7.67 -3.72 -0.84
C PRO A 31 6.69 -2.57 -0.60
N LEU A 32 5.37 -2.84 -0.71
CA LEU A 32 4.32 -1.86 -0.39
C LEU A 32 4.30 -1.52 1.09
N LEU A 33 4.42 -2.54 1.95
CA LEU A 33 4.55 -2.34 3.39
C LEU A 33 5.75 -1.42 3.71
N LYS A 34 6.91 -1.71 3.10
CA LYS A 34 8.14 -0.92 3.26
C LYS A 34 7.96 0.53 2.85
N TRP A 35 7.34 0.73 1.69
CA TRP A 35 7.13 2.07 1.15
C TRP A 35 6.22 2.88 2.07
N ILE A 36 5.12 2.29 2.54
CA ILE A 36 4.20 2.97 3.47
C ILE A 36 4.89 3.30 4.79
N ASP A 37 5.65 2.36 5.36
CA ASP A 37 6.41 2.57 6.59
C ASP A 37 7.35 3.79 6.49
N LYS A 38 8.02 3.92 5.35
CA LYS A 38 8.99 4.99 5.10
C LYS A 38 8.35 6.33 4.76
N HIS A 39 7.27 6.34 3.97
CA HIS A 39 6.75 7.56 3.33
C HIS A 39 5.46 8.09 3.96
N VAL A 40 4.67 7.23 4.62
CA VAL A 40 3.41 7.61 5.26
C VAL A 40 3.57 7.69 6.77
N GLY A 41 4.23 6.69 7.37
CA GLY A 41 4.51 6.64 8.79
C GLY A 41 4.75 5.22 9.29
N LEU A 42 5.31 5.10 10.50
CA LEU A 42 5.69 3.81 11.10
C LEU A 42 4.51 2.82 11.10
N VAL A 43 4.64 1.75 10.35
CA VAL A 43 3.63 0.71 10.26
C VAL A 43 3.72 -0.21 11.46
N ARG A 44 2.63 -0.30 12.23
CA ARG A 44 2.50 -1.22 13.37
C ARG A 44 1.42 -2.24 13.06
N ASN A 45 1.60 -3.46 13.59
CA ASN A 45 0.66 -4.54 13.37
C ASN A 45 -0.71 -4.13 13.91
N GLN A 46 -1.73 -4.27 13.08
CA GLN A 46 -3.12 -3.97 13.41
C GLN A 46 -3.41 -2.50 13.80
N VAL A 47 -2.61 -1.55 13.29
CA VAL A 47 -2.82 -0.11 13.50
C VAL A 47 -3.12 0.58 12.18
N LEU A 48 -4.14 1.44 12.17
CA LEU A 48 -4.52 2.21 10.99
C LEU A 48 -3.58 3.40 10.76
N LEU A 49 -3.26 3.67 9.50
CA LEU A 49 -2.55 4.86 9.04
C LEU A 49 -3.35 5.54 7.92
N GLU A 50 -3.43 6.86 7.95
CA GLU A 50 -4.10 7.62 6.89
C GLU A 50 -3.15 7.81 5.69
N VAL A 51 -3.59 7.40 4.50
CA VAL A 51 -2.88 7.56 3.24
C VAL A 51 -3.54 8.68 2.45
N THR A 52 -2.81 9.77 2.21
CA THR A 52 -3.34 10.92 1.49
C THR A 52 -3.26 10.73 -0.03
N LYS A 53 -3.98 11.56 -0.78
CA LYS A 53 -3.84 11.66 -2.24
C LYS A 53 -2.39 11.90 -2.67
N ALA A 54 -1.67 12.77 -1.94
CA ALA A 54 -0.26 13.07 -2.22
C ALA A 54 0.63 11.84 -2.01
N HIS A 55 0.36 11.00 -0.99
CA HIS A 55 1.08 9.74 -0.79
C HIS A 55 0.85 8.79 -1.98
N LEU A 56 -0.39 8.61 -2.45
CA LEU A 56 -0.65 7.78 -3.62
C LEU A 56 0.01 8.30 -4.90
N GLN A 57 0.05 9.62 -5.09
CA GLN A 57 0.76 10.23 -6.22
C GLN A 57 2.27 9.97 -6.16
N ALA A 58 2.86 10.08 -4.97
CA ALA A 58 4.28 9.76 -4.77
C ALA A 58 4.55 8.28 -5.03
N LEU A 59 3.72 7.37 -4.50
CA LEU A 59 3.82 5.94 -4.74
C LEU A 59 3.72 5.63 -6.25
N LEU A 60 2.77 6.24 -6.95
CA LEU A 60 2.62 6.04 -8.40
C LEU A 60 3.87 6.50 -9.16
N SER A 61 4.42 7.66 -8.80
CA SER A 61 5.65 8.19 -9.40
C SER A 61 6.82 7.22 -9.22
N ASP A 62 7.02 6.72 -8.00
CA ASP A 62 8.07 5.75 -7.70
C ASP A 62 7.88 4.46 -8.50
N LEU A 63 6.67 3.89 -8.51
CA LEU A 63 6.34 2.68 -9.25
C LEU A 63 6.56 2.81 -10.77
N GLN A 64 6.22 3.97 -11.35
CA GLN A 64 6.42 4.24 -12.78
C GLN A 64 7.90 4.48 -13.15
N SER A 65 8.74 4.85 -12.18
CA SER A 65 10.18 5.02 -12.37
C SER A 65 10.97 3.71 -12.27
N LEU A 66 10.32 2.60 -11.89
CA LEU A 66 10.99 1.35 -11.62
C LEU A 66 11.60 0.74 -12.89
N THR A 67 12.82 0.27 -12.74
CA THR A 67 13.57 -0.53 -13.71
C THR A 67 14.16 -1.75 -12.99
N PRO A 68 14.58 -2.80 -13.74
CA PRO A 68 15.34 -3.91 -13.16
C PRO A 68 16.54 -3.46 -12.33
N ASP A 69 17.21 -2.38 -12.73
CA ASP A 69 18.43 -1.91 -12.09
C ASP A 69 18.19 -1.11 -10.80
N ASN A 70 17.05 -0.42 -10.66
CA ASN A 70 16.78 0.45 -9.51
C ASN A 70 15.77 -0.13 -8.50
N CYS A 71 15.09 -1.22 -8.85
CA CYS A 71 13.95 -1.72 -8.07
C CYS A 71 14.29 -2.02 -6.62
N GLY A 72 15.47 -2.61 -6.36
CA GLY A 72 15.95 -2.88 -5.00
C GLY A 72 16.32 -1.65 -4.18
N ALA A 73 16.44 -0.48 -4.79
CA ALA A 73 16.69 0.78 -4.09
C ALA A 73 15.40 1.58 -3.87
N VAL A 74 14.56 1.68 -4.89
CA VAL A 74 13.35 2.52 -4.89
C VAL A 74 12.17 1.83 -4.20
N TYR A 75 11.96 0.55 -4.47
CA TYR A 75 10.83 -0.22 -3.94
C TYR A 75 11.31 -1.60 -3.44
N PRO A 76 12.17 -1.61 -2.40
CA PRO A 76 12.88 -2.82 -2.01
C PRO A 76 11.96 -3.83 -1.34
N THR A 77 12.30 -5.10 -1.49
CA THR A 77 11.74 -6.16 -0.65
C THR A 77 12.19 -6.03 0.82
N ILE A 78 11.44 -6.66 1.72
CA ILE A 78 11.79 -6.87 3.13
C ILE A 78 11.87 -8.38 3.38
N ASP A 79 12.93 -8.81 4.04
CA ASP A 79 13.07 -10.18 4.53
C ASP A 79 12.34 -10.37 5.88
N GLY A 80 11.80 -11.56 6.10
CA GLY A 80 11.14 -11.91 7.35
C GLY A 80 10.11 -13.02 7.19
N PHE A 81 9.86 -13.73 8.29
CA PHE A 81 9.04 -14.94 8.32
C PHE A 81 7.63 -14.75 7.73
N PHE A 82 7.03 -13.57 7.88
CA PHE A 82 5.68 -13.27 7.41
C PHE A 82 5.61 -12.60 6.03
N TYR A 83 6.75 -12.15 5.49
CA TYR A 83 6.79 -11.14 4.42
C TYR A 83 6.88 -11.70 3.01
N GLY A 84 7.00 -13.03 2.84
CA GLY A 84 6.91 -13.67 1.53
C GLY A 84 8.25 -13.69 0.79
N TYR A 85 8.23 -13.41 -0.51
CA TYR A 85 9.40 -13.51 -1.39
C TYR A 85 10.30 -12.27 -1.29
N THR A 86 11.60 -12.46 -1.47
CA THR A 86 12.61 -11.38 -1.39
C THR A 86 13.27 -11.09 -2.73
N ASP A 87 13.03 -11.92 -3.76
CA ASP A 87 13.62 -11.78 -5.08
C ASP A 87 12.85 -10.77 -5.95
N TYR A 88 13.58 -10.14 -6.89
CA TYR A 88 13.03 -9.14 -7.81
C TYR A 88 12.60 -9.77 -9.15
N GLY A 89 12.10 -11.01 -9.09
CA GLY A 89 11.67 -11.82 -10.23
C GLY A 89 10.25 -11.51 -10.71
N GLU A 90 9.65 -12.46 -11.43
CA GLU A 90 8.32 -12.28 -12.03
C GLU A 90 7.23 -11.95 -11.00
N HIS A 91 7.28 -12.58 -9.81
CA HIS A 91 6.33 -12.32 -8.73
C HIS A 91 6.38 -10.87 -8.26
N TYR A 92 7.59 -10.33 -8.03
CA TYR A 92 7.77 -8.93 -7.68
C TYR A 92 7.17 -7.99 -8.73
N TRP A 93 7.46 -8.21 -10.01
CA TRP A 93 6.95 -7.35 -11.07
C TRP A 93 5.44 -7.49 -11.30
N LYS A 94 4.87 -8.66 -11.02
CA LYS A 94 3.41 -8.87 -11.02
C LYS A 94 2.76 -8.03 -9.92
N ASP A 95 3.34 -8.01 -8.72
CA ASP A 95 2.84 -7.23 -7.61
C ASP A 95 2.99 -5.72 -7.89
N VAL A 96 4.13 -5.28 -8.42
CA VAL A 96 4.33 -3.88 -8.86
C VAL A 96 3.23 -3.43 -9.83
N ARG A 97 2.89 -4.25 -10.83
CA ARG A 97 1.81 -3.94 -11.78
C ARG A 97 0.44 -3.89 -11.09
N ALA A 98 0.15 -4.83 -10.20
CA ALA A 98 -1.12 -4.87 -9.47
C ALA A 98 -1.29 -3.63 -8.58
N VAL A 99 -0.25 -3.24 -7.83
CA VAL A 99 -0.27 -2.02 -7.02
C VAL A 99 -0.39 -0.79 -7.92
N THR A 100 0.37 -0.69 -9.00
CA THR A 100 0.30 0.44 -9.94
C THR A 100 -1.11 0.62 -10.50
N HIS A 101 -1.76 -0.47 -10.91
CA HIS A 101 -3.13 -0.42 -11.42
C HIS A 101 -4.10 0.11 -10.36
N TRP A 102 -4.07 -0.48 -9.17
CA TRP A 102 -4.95 -0.07 -8.07
C TRP A 102 -4.73 1.39 -7.64
N VAL A 103 -3.48 1.85 -7.59
CA VAL A 103 -3.18 3.26 -7.24
C VAL A 103 -3.76 4.21 -8.28
N LYS A 104 -3.64 3.90 -9.59
CA LYS A 104 -4.24 4.72 -10.65
C LYS A 104 -5.76 4.78 -10.53
N GLU A 105 -6.40 3.62 -10.40
CA GLU A 105 -7.85 3.51 -10.25
C GLU A 105 -8.34 4.27 -9.01
N THR A 106 -7.64 4.14 -7.88
CA THR A 106 -7.98 4.85 -6.63
C THR A 106 -7.81 6.37 -6.80
N LEU A 107 -6.73 6.84 -7.45
CA LEU A 107 -6.54 8.26 -7.72
C LEU A 107 -7.62 8.88 -8.62
N GLU A 108 -8.22 8.07 -9.50
CA GLU A 108 -9.28 8.48 -10.42
C GLU A 108 -10.67 8.45 -9.77
N THR A 109 -10.93 7.49 -8.88
CA THR A 109 -12.29 7.19 -8.41
C THR A 109 -12.56 7.58 -6.95
N PHE A 110 -11.53 7.65 -6.11
CA PHE A 110 -11.68 7.91 -4.68
C PHE A 110 -11.89 9.40 -4.38
N ASP A 111 -12.89 9.73 -3.56
CA ASP A 111 -13.18 11.10 -3.14
C ASP A 111 -12.37 11.47 -1.88
N PHE A 112 -11.14 11.94 -2.09
CA PHE A 112 -10.26 12.40 -1.00
C PHE A 112 -10.75 13.66 -0.27
N GLU A 113 -11.76 14.37 -0.80
CA GLU A 113 -12.32 15.54 -0.12
C GLU A 113 -13.38 15.11 0.90
N ARG A 114 -14.15 14.08 0.59
CA ARG A 114 -15.19 13.54 1.49
C ARG A 114 -14.67 12.46 2.42
N ASP A 115 -13.77 11.62 1.92
CA ASP A 115 -13.41 10.35 2.55
C ASP A 115 -11.90 10.29 2.84
N ARG A 116 -11.51 9.41 3.77
CA ARG A 116 -10.13 9.11 4.16
C ARG A 116 -9.79 7.71 3.72
N LEU A 117 -8.61 7.56 3.12
CA LEU A 117 -8.07 6.26 2.75
C LEU A 117 -7.19 5.75 3.89
N MET A 118 -7.61 4.67 4.53
CA MET A 118 -6.96 4.11 5.70
C MET A 118 -6.22 2.83 5.33
N PHE A 119 -4.91 2.80 5.57
CA PHE A 119 -4.08 1.62 5.44
C PHE A 119 -4.06 0.82 6.75
N TYR A 120 -4.11 -0.50 6.64
CA TYR A 120 -4.01 -1.44 7.75
C TYR A 120 -3.22 -2.66 7.31
N ALA A 121 -2.37 -3.19 8.19
CA ALA A 121 -1.61 -4.39 7.90
C ALA A 121 -1.68 -5.38 9.06
N TRP A 122 -1.71 -6.66 8.70
CA TRP A 122 -1.76 -7.78 9.63
C TRP A 122 -0.68 -8.81 9.27
N TRP A 123 0.15 -9.16 10.24
CA TRP A 123 1.17 -10.21 10.11
C TRP A 123 1.43 -10.90 11.45
#